data_AF-A0A4Q5S1T7-F1
#
_entry.id   AF-A0A4Q5S1T7-F1
#
_cell.length_a   1.000
_cell.length_b   1.000
_cell.length_c   1.000
_cell.angle_alpha   90.00
_cell.angle_beta   90.00
_cell.angle_gamma   90.00
#
_symmetry.space_group_name_H-M   'P 1'
#
loop_
_entity.id
_entity.type
_entity.pdbx_description
1 polymer ?
#
loop_
_entity_poly.entity_id
_entity_poly.type
_entity_poly.pdbx_seq_one_letter_code
_entity_poly.pdbx_strand_id
1 'polypeptide(L)' 'MKPIREIYTSLATPRKVVITMHQKPDADAMGSALGLYHFLVSFNHEVTVISPTNWA' A
#
# COMPACT_ATOMS: atom_id res chain seq x y z
N MET A 1 14.08 9.89 -9.97
CA MET A 1 13.48 9.09 -8.87
C MET A 1 14.36 9.22 -7.65
N LYS A 2 13.77 9.32 -6.46
CA LYS A 2 14.50 9.28 -5.19
C LYS A 2 14.81 7.83 -4.78
N PRO A 3 15.89 7.57 -4.05
CA PRO A 3 16.18 6.23 -3.52
C PRO A 3 15.09 5.75 -2.55
N ILE A 4 14.78 4.46 -2.59
CA ILE A 4 13.77 3.85 -1.71
C ILE A 4 14.09 4.03 -0.22
N ARG A 5 15.38 4.10 0.15
CA ARG A 5 15.83 4.26 1.54
C ARG A 5 15.29 5.52 2.21
N GLU A 6 14.94 6.56 1.43
CA GLU A 6 14.33 7.78 1.98
C GLU A 6 12.96 7.52 2.64
N ILE A 7 12.25 6.43 2.30
CA ILE A 7 10.94 6.11 2.89
C ILE A 7 11.05 5.41 4.25
N TYR A 8 12.17 4.76 4.55
CA TYR A 8 12.27 3.90 5.75
C TYR A 8 12.14 4.68 7.04
N THR A 9 12.69 5.90 7.10
CA THR A 9 12.51 6.80 8.25
C THR A 9 11.05 7.20 8.44
N SER A 10 10.27 7.22 7.36
CA SER A 10 8.83 7.49 7.40
C SER A 10 7.99 6.29 7.82
N LEU A 11 8.54 5.08 7.81
CA LEU A 11 7.86 3.86 8.21
C LEU A 11 8.36 3.32 9.57
N ALA A 12 9.27 4.04 10.24
CA ALA A 12 9.83 3.63 11.53
C ALA A 12 8.84 3.75 12.71
N THR A 13 7.75 4.50 12.54
CA THR A 13 6.70 4.66 13.55
C THR A 13 5.32 4.36 12.95
N PRO A 14 4.35 3.88 13.75
CA PRO A 14 2.98 3.68 13.28
C PRO A 14 2.40 4.92 12.61
N ARG A 15 1.76 4.71 11.45
CA ARG A 15 1.16 5.77 10.62
C ARG A 15 -0.09 5.27 9.94
N LYS A 16 -0.92 6.22 9.50
CA LYS A 16 -2.02 5.97 8.57
C LYS A 16 -1.48 5.94 7.15
N VAL A 17 -1.71 4.85 6.44
CA VAL A 17 -1.22 4.62 5.07
C VAL A 17 -2.38 4.33 4.15
N VAL A 18 -2.42 5.01 3.02
CA VAL A 18 -3.35 4.72 1.93
C VAL A 18 -2.58 4.06 0.79
N ILE A 19 -3.02 2.88 0.38
CA ILE A 19 -2.50 2.18 -0.80
C ILE A 19 -3.53 2.35 -1.91
N THR A 20 -3.08 2.83 -3.07
CA THR A 20 -3.90 2.97 -4.27
C THR A 20 -3.26 2.22 -5.43
N MET A 21 -4.03 1.97 -6.48
CA MET A 21 -3.63 1.28 -7.69
C MET A 21 -4.28 1.92 -8.92
N HIS A 22 -3.90 1.51 -10.12
CA HIS A 22 -4.47 2.07 -11.35
C HIS A 22 -5.94 1.64 -11.56
N GLN A 23 -6.64 2.34 -12.46
CA GLN A 23 -7.99 1.95 -12.89
C GLN A 23 -8.00 0.56 -13.50
N LYS A 24 -9.10 -0.18 -13.30
CA LYS A 24 -9.25 -1.59 -13.75
C LYS A 24 -8.07 -2.43 -13.24
N PRO A 25 -7.95 -2.61 -11.91
CA PRO A 25 -6.84 -3.36 -11.34
C PRO A 25 -6.83 -4.78 -11.90
N ASP A 26 -5.67 -5.24 -12.32
CA ASP A 26 -5.44 -6.64 -12.65
C ASP A 26 -5.03 -7.41 -11.39
N ALA A 27 -4.73 -8.70 -11.57
CA ALA A 27 -4.33 -9.57 -10.47
C ALA A 27 -3.04 -9.09 -9.78
N ASP A 28 -2.12 -8.45 -10.51
CA ASP A 28 -0.89 -7.90 -9.94
C ASP A 28 -1.19 -6.65 -9.11
N ALA A 29 -1.97 -5.70 -9.63
CA ALA A 29 -2.37 -4.51 -8.90
C ALA A 29 -3.05 -4.85 -7.57
N MET A 30 -3.97 -5.82 -7.58
CA MET A 30 -4.62 -6.31 -6.37
C MET A 30 -3.65 -7.07 -5.46
N GLY A 31 -2.86 -7.99 -6.01
CA GLY A 31 -1.90 -8.81 -5.27
C GLY A 31 -0.81 -8.00 -4.59
N SER A 32 -0.20 -7.06 -5.32
CA SER A 32 0.82 -6.13 -4.83
C SER A 32 0.26 -5.21 -3.74
N ALA A 33 -0.97 -4.71 -3.90
CA ALA A 33 -1.61 -3.87 -2.89
C ALA A 33 -1.90 -4.64 -1.59
N LEU A 34 -2.43 -5.86 -1.70
CA LEU A 34 -2.70 -6.72 -0.54
C LEU A 34 -1.42 -7.20 0.15
N GLY A 35 -0.38 -7.52 -0.62
CA GLY A 35 0.93 -7.88 -0.09
C GLY A 35 1.54 -6.74 0.73
N LEU A 36 1.51 -5.52 0.20
CA LEU A 36 1.98 -4.34 0.92
C LEU A 36 1.10 -4.00 2.14
N TYR A 37 -0.22 -4.20 2.02
CA TYR A 37 -1.14 -4.03 3.14
C TYR A 37 -0.77 -4.93 4.31
N HIS A 38 -0.65 -6.24 4.08
CA HIS A 38 -0.32 -7.20 5.14
C HIS A 38 1.06 -6.95 5.74
N PHE A 39 2.04 -6.59 4.89
CA PHE A 39 3.36 -6.19 5.35
C PHE A 39 3.28 -5.00 6.31
N LEU A 40 2.67 -3.88 5.92
CA LEU A 40 2.59 -2.68 6.75
C LEU A 40 1.74 -2.88 8.02
N VAL A 41 0.67 -3.65 7.95
CA VAL A 41 -0.14 -4.01 9.13
C VAL A 41 0.72 -4.80 10.14
N SER A 42 1.63 -5.67 9.69
CA SER A 42 2.53 -6.39 10.60
C SER A 42 3.51 -5.48 11.35
N PHE A 43 3.78 -4.28 10.82
CA PHE A 43 4.55 -3.21 11.51
C PHE A 43 3.64 -2.22 12.26
N ASN A 44 2.40 -2.60 12.55
CA ASN A 44 1.45 -1.83 13.36
C ASN A 44 1.00 -0.50 12.71
N HIS A 45 1.05 -0.40 11.37
CA HIS A 45 0.45 0.72 10.63
C HIS A 45 -1.07 0.52 10.46
N GLU A 46 -1.81 1.62 10.40
CA GLU A 46 -3.23 1.63 10.03
C GLU A 46 -3.29 1.81 8.51
N VAL A 47 -3.71 0.78 7.78
CA VAL A 47 -3.62 0.77 6.31
C VAL A 47 -5.01 0.66 5.70
N THR A 48 -5.25 1.40 4.61
CA THR A 48 -6.47 1.28 3.82
C THR A 48 -6.10 1.14 2.35
N VAL A 49 -6.63 0.11 1.69
CA VAL A 49 -6.49 -0.08 0.24
C VAL A 49 -7.69 0.55 -0.44
N ILE A 50 -7.44 1.42 -1.43
CA ILE A 50 -8.47 2.08 -2.22
C ILE A 50 -8.29 1.68 -3.67
N SER A 51 -9.27 0.97 -4.23
CA SER A 51 -9.36 0.76 -5.67
C SER A 51 -10.15 1.91 -6.31
N PRO A 52 -9.63 2.58 -7.35
CA PRO A 52 -10.31 3.71 -7.98
C PRO A 52 -11.54 3.31 -8.80
N THR A 53 -11.78 2.01 -9.00
CA THR A 53 -12.93 1.49 -9.74
C THR A 53 -13.55 0.33 -8.98
N ASN A 54 -14.88 0.26 -8.93
CA ASN A 54 -15.57 -0.89 -8.37
C ASN A 54 -15.31 -2.11 -9.27
N TRP A 55 -14.85 -3.21 -8.68
CA TRP A 55 -14.78 -4.50 -9.36
C TRP A 55 -16.19 -5.10 -9.36
N ALA A 56 -16.79 -5.18 -10.53
CA ALA A 56 -17.99 -5.95 -10.83
C ALA A 56 -17.69 -6.83 -12.04
#